data_AF-A0A257B7Y6-F1
#
_entry.id   AF-A0A257B7Y6-F1
#
_cell.length_a   1.000
_cell.length_b   1.000
_cell.length_c   1.000
_cell.angle_alpha   90.00
_cell.angle_beta   90.00
_cell.angle_gamma   90.00
#
_symmetry.space_group_name_H-M   'P 1'
#
loop_
_entity.id
_entity.type
_entity.pdbx_description
1 polymer ?
#
loop_
_entity_poly.entity_id
_entity_poly.type
_entity_poly.pdbx_seq_one_letter_code
_entity_poly.pdbx_strand_id
1 'polypeptide(L)'
;MGDAPKRFLFFSFSTPERRRLPTGIHEAPPATERSAAAPLDLPFPEPNEVTALPAPADALTPDPAAPPEKHFNYFSYFSEIEAEFAARRGRPYRLSPLDWALIESWRKEGIPLPVVLRAIEQVFVARAKSASRQPKGRPRPVRSLSYCQPAVEEAFQAWRASRTGAAAPATTDLPSGGPSRSAVSSFLEAAATSLAAAHHGLASQARPDAPHAQLSELLPVAVAQLQALARQVASEAALPFESLEMTLSDLEDLLLAALQADAPAEAQSAAAQEAAAALKPHRRGMSAATYAEAQANYVARLLRRRYGIPRLSLFYLEDRA
;
A
#
# COMPACT_ATOMS: atom_id res chain seq x y z
N MET A 1 22.58 65.41 6.46
CA MET A 1 23.05 64.07 6.83
C MET A 1 22.08 63.09 6.20
N GLY A 2 22.34 62.48 5.04
CA GLY A 2 23.57 61.79 4.65
C GLY A 2 23.34 60.31 4.94
N ASP A 3 22.90 59.52 3.95
CA ASP A 3 23.75 58.62 3.15
C ASP A 3 23.50 57.17 3.67
N ALA A 4 23.33 56.07 2.94
CA ALA A 4 23.38 55.66 1.54
C ALA A 4 22.58 54.33 1.41
N PRO A 5 22.19 53.89 0.21
CA PRO A 5 21.48 52.62 -0.02
C PRO A 5 22.45 51.43 -0.14
N LYS A 6 22.19 50.32 0.57
CA LYS A 6 22.97 49.07 0.40
C LYS A 6 22.31 48.13 -0.61
N ARG A 7 22.69 48.37 -1.86
CA ARG A 7 23.15 47.42 -2.90
C ARG A 7 22.61 45.98 -2.84
N PHE A 8 21.83 45.65 -3.88
CA PHE A 8 21.69 44.30 -4.44
C PHE A 8 23.05 43.65 -4.68
N LEU A 9 23.29 42.48 -4.08
CA LEU A 9 24.32 41.56 -4.52
C LEU A 9 23.65 40.44 -5.31
N PHE A 10 23.65 40.61 -6.64
CA PHE A 10 23.49 39.51 -7.58
C PHE A 10 24.68 38.56 -7.38
N PHE A 11 24.45 37.39 -6.80
CA PHE A 11 25.38 36.27 -6.96
C PHE A 11 25.24 35.76 -8.39
N SER A 12 26.11 36.26 -9.27
CA SER A 12 26.35 35.70 -10.58
C SER A 12 27.01 34.33 -10.39
N PHE A 13 26.25 33.25 -10.54
CA PHE A 13 26.82 31.91 -10.60
C PHE A 13 27.57 31.76 -11.92
N SER A 14 28.89 31.73 -11.81
CA SER A 14 29.81 31.39 -12.89
C SER A 14 29.54 29.94 -13.34
N THR A 15 29.04 29.78 -14.56
CA THR A 15 28.89 28.51 -15.28
C THR A 15 30.25 27.80 -15.37
N PRO A 16 30.38 26.54 -14.93
CA PRO A 16 31.54 25.76 -15.29
C PRO A 16 31.41 25.28 -16.75
N GLU A 17 32.35 25.73 -17.56
CA GLU A 17 32.64 25.27 -18.92
C GLU A 17 32.50 23.75 -19.05
N ARG A 18 31.59 23.31 -19.93
CA ARG A 18 31.66 21.95 -20.48
C ARG A 18 32.86 21.88 -21.41
N ARG A 19 34.00 21.40 -20.89
CA ARG A 19 35.10 20.91 -21.72
C ARG A 19 34.56 19.87 -22.68
N ARG A 20 34.52 20.22 -23.96
CA ARG A 20 34.37 19.27 -25.07
C ARG A 20 35.60 18.38 -25.07
N LEU A 21 35.40 17.07 -24.90
CA LEU A 21 36.40 16.07 -25.28
C LEU A 21 36.01 15.44 -26.62
N PRO A 22 37.02 15.11 -27.44
CA PRO A 22 36.88 14.91 -28.87
C PRO A 22 36.30 13.55 -29.25
N THR A 23 35.67 13.57 -30.43
CA THR A 23 35.28 12.47 -31.29
C THR A 23 36.33 11.35 -31.35
N GLY A 24 36.00 10.20 -30.76
CA GLY A 24 36.63 8.92 -31.05
C GLY A 24 35.64 8.07 -31.83
N ILE A 25 35.93 7.87 -33.11
CA ILE A 25 35.27 6.91 -33.99
C ILE A 25 35.52 5.53 -33.39
N HIS A 26 34.50 4.90 -32.80
CA HIS A 26 34.55 3.48 -32.48
C HIS A 26 33.89 2.71 -33.62
N GLU A 27 34.78 2.14 -34.42
CA GLU A 27 34.58 1.17 -35.48
C GLU A 27 33.66 0.03 -35.03
N ALA A 28 32.67 -0.29 -35.87
CA ALA A 28 31.71 -1.35 -35.65
C ALA A 28 32.41 -2.72 -35.66
N PRO A 29 32.12 -3.63 -34.71
CA PRO A 29 32.61 -5.00 -34.83
C PRO A 29 31.86 -5.76 -35.94
N PRO A 30 32.55 -6.60 -36.73
CA PRO A 30 32.00 -7.25 -37.90
C PRO A 30 30.99 -8.34 -37.54
N ALA A 31 30.01 -8.50 -38.43
CA ALA A 31 29.03 -9.58 -38.40
C ALA A 31 29.72 -10.94 -38.45
N THR A 32 29.70 -11.67 -37.33
CA THR A 32 30.12 -13.07 -37.31
C THR A 32 29.01 -13.92 -37.90
N GLU A 33 29.39 -14.64 -38.94
CA GLU A 33 28.59 -15.48 -39.82
C GLU A 33 27.77 -16.52 -39.05
N ARG A 34 26.51 -16.66 -39.45
CA ARG A 34 25.63 -17.77 -39.09
C ARG A 34 26.24 -19.05 -39.68
N SER A 35 26.90 -19.85 -38.83
CA SER A 35 27.28 -21.21 -39.18
C SER A 35 26.03 -22.09 -39.23
N ALA A 36 25.82 -22.71 -40.39
CA ALA A 36 24.76 -23.66 -40.68
C ALA A 36 24.95 -24.95 -39.88
N ALA A 37 23.95 -25.29 -39.06
CA ALA A 37 23.76 -26.64 -38.54
C ALA A 37 22.53 -27.25 -39.22
N ALA A 38 22.70 -28.50 -39.64
CA ALA A 38 21.83 -29.32 -40.47
C ALA A 38 20.34 -29.35 -40.07
N PRO A 39 19.42 -29.65 -41.02
CA PRO A 39 18.01 -29.82 -40.70
C PRO A 39 17.85 -31.06 -39.82
N LEU A 40 17.46 -30.85 -38.56
CA LEU A 40 16.92 -31.94 -37.74
C LEU A 40 15.50 -32.21 -38.22
N ASP A 41 15.42 -33.15 -39.14
CA ASP A 41 14.21 -33.81 -39.60
C ASP A 41 13.66 -34.63 -38.41
N LEU A 42 12.76 -34.02 -37.62
CA LEU A 42 11.98 -34.72 -36.61
C LEU A 42 10.58 -34.96 -37.20
N PRO A 43 10.13 -36.22 -37.31
CA PRO A 43 8.89 -36.58 -37.99
C PRO A 43 7.69 -35.97 -37.25
N PHE A 44 6.79 -35.35 -38.00
CA PHE A 44 5.44 -35.02 -37.53
C PHE A 44 4.72 -36.34 -37.17
N PRO A 45 4.14 -36.48 -35.96
CA PRO A 45 3.33 -37.64 -35.64
C PRO A 45 2.02 -37.60 -36.44
N GLU A 46 1.69 -38.74 -37.05
CA GLU A 46 0.42 -39.03 -37.73
C GLU A 46 -0.78 -38.78 -36.77
N PRO A 47 -1.96 -38.39 -37.30
CA PRO A 47 -3.07 -37.81 -36.52
C PRO A 47 -3.81 -38.77 -35.58
N ASN A 48 -3.26 -39.93 -35.23
CA ASN A 48 -3.94 -40.96 -34.43
C ASN A 48 -3.21 -41.46 -33.18
N GLU A 49 -2.19 -40.74 -32.70
CA GLU A 49 -1.60 -40.97 -31.38
C GLU A 49 -1.79 -39.76 -30.45
N VAL A 50 -3.06 -39.46 -30.15
CA VAL A 50 -3.41 -38.68 -28.96
C VAL A 50 -3.75 -39.68 -27.87
N THR A 51 -2.74 -40.10 -27.10
CA THR A 51 -2.99 -40.78 -25.83
C THR A 51 -3.75 -39.80 -24.94
N ALA A 52 -5.03 -40.11 -24.72
CA ALA A 52 -5.88 -39.34 -23.84
C ALA A 52 -5.22 -39.25 -22.46
N LEU A 53 -4.99 -38.02 -22.00
CA LEU A 53 -4.67 -37.74 -20.61
C LEU A 53 -5.75 -38.41 -19.72
N PRO A 54 -5.37 -39.05 -18.60
CA PRO A 54 -6.35 -39.65 -17.71
C PRO A 54 -7.30 -38.56 -17.20
N ALA A 55 -8.61 -38.80 -17.39
CA ALA A 55 -9.67 -37.97 -16.85
C ALA A 55 -9.44 -37.74 -15.34
N PRO A 56 -9.69 -36.54 -14.81
CA PRO A 56 -9.64 -36.33 -13.37
C PRO A 56 -10.68 -37.24 -12.71
N ALA A 57 -10.19 -38.26 -12.02
CA ALA A 57 -10.94 -39.09 -11.11
C ALA A 57 -11.30 -38.24 -9.88
N ASP A 58 -12.33 -37.42 -10.05
CA ASP A 58 -13.25 -36.93 -9.01
C ASP A 58 -14.45 -36.30 -9.73
N ALA A 59 -15.09 -37.09 -10.61
CA ALA A 59 -16.42 -36.80 -11.08
C ALA A 59 -17.40 -37.14 -9.94
N LEU A 60 -17.54 -36.20 -9.01
CA LEU A 60 -18.69 -36.16 -8.11
C LEU A 60 -19.92 -36.02 -9.01
N THR A 61 -20.62 -37.13 -9.26
CA THR A 61 -21.89 -37.13 -9.96
C THR A 61 -22.81 -36.11 -9.29
N PRO A 62 -23.23 -35.03 -9.97
CA PRO A 62 -24.16 -34.08 -9.38
C PRO A 62 -25.51 -34.76 -9.21
N ASP A 63 -26.04 -34.70 -7.99
CA ASP A 63 -27.39 -35.11 -7.65
C ASP A 63 -28.39 -34.42 -8.60
N PRO A 64 -29.22 -35.16 -9.36
CA PRO A 64 -30.17 -34.58 -10.31
C PRO A 64 -31.31 -33.78 -9.65
N ALA A 65 -31.37 -33.74 -8.31
CA ALA A 65 -32.37 -32.99 -7.55
C ALA A 65 -31.88 -31.67 -6.92
N ALA A 66 -30.61 -31.27 -7.13
CA ALA A 66 -30.10 -30.00 -6.61
C ALA A 66 -30.46 -28.81 -7.52
N PRO A 67 -31.01 -27.69 -6.99
CA PRO A 67 -31.31 -26.51 -7.79
C PRO A 67 -30.03 -25.95 -8.44
N PRO A 68 -30.09 -25.40 -9.66
CA PRO A 68 -28.90 -25.06 -10.42
C PRO A 68 -28.08 -24.01 -9.68
N GLU A 69 -26.95 -24.42 -9.11
CA GLU A 69 -25.96 -23.49 -8.58
C GLU A 69 -25.46 -22.66 -9.75
N LYS A 70 -25.89 -21.40 -9.80
CA LYS A 70 -25.39 -20.41 -10.75
C LYS A 70 -23.90 -20.22 -10.46
N HIS A 71 -23.06 -21.00 -11.11
CA HIS A 71 -21.61 -20.79 -11.15
C HIS A 71 -21.37 -19.35 -11.63
N PHE A 72 -21.07 -18.43 -10.71
CA PHE A 72 -20.63 -17.09 -11.07
C PHE A 72 -19.27 -17.24 -11.73
N ASN A 73 -19.30 -17.19 -13.06
CA ASN A 73 -18.16 -17.37 -13.94
C ASN A 73 -17.06 -16.39 -13.50
N TYR A 74 -15.84 -16.88 -13.21
CA TYR A 74 -14.71 -16.10 -12.66
C TYR A 74 -14.55 -14.76 -13.36
N PHE A 75 -14.66 -14.77 -14.68
CA PHE A 75 -14.49 -13.60 -15.54
C PHE A 75 -15.68 -12.61 -15.45
N SER A 76 -16.90 -13.11 -15.27
CA SER A 76 -18.10 -12.29 -15.15
C SER A 76 -18.09 -11.43 -13.88
N TYR A 77 -17.57 -11.96 -12.77
CA TYR A 77 -17.52 -11.21 -11.51
C TYR A 77 -16.73 -9.89 -11.63
N PHE A 78 -15.54 -9.94 -12.23
CA PHE A 78 -14.68 -8.77 -12.38
C PHE A 78 -15.21 -7.80 -13.45
N SER A 79 -15.61 -8.33 -14.62
CA SER A 79 -16.09 -7.50 -15.72
C SER A 79 -17.40 -6.77 -15.39
N GLU A 80 -18.31 -7.39 -14.65
CA GLU A 80 -19.58 -6.76 -14.23
C GLU A 80 -19.34 -5.62 -13.23
N ILE A 81 -18.42 -5.81 -12.28
CA ILE A 81 -18.04 -4.76 -11.32
C ILE A 81 -17.36 -3.57 -12.03
N GLU A 82 -16.45 -3.84 -12.96
CA GLU A 82 -15.80 -2.81 -13.78
C GLU A 82 -16.82 -2.04 -14.62
N ALA A 83 -17.74 -2.75 -15.27
CA ALA A 83 -18.78 -2.16 -16.12
C ALA A 83 -19.73 -1.26 -15.31
N GLU A 84 -20.23 -1.73 -14.16
CA GLU A 84 -21.10 -0.93 -13.29
C GLU A 84 -20.39 0.31 -12.76
N PHE A 85 -19.14 0.17 -12.32
CA PHE A 85 -18.39 1.34 -11.83
C PHE A 85 -18.11 2.36 -12.94
N ALA A 86 -17.75 1.90 -14.14
CA ALA A 86 -17.55 2.76 -15.31
C ALA A 86 -18.86 3.48 -15.71
N ALA A 87 -19.98 2.76 -15.72
CA ALA A 87 -21.30 3.30 -16.04
C ALA A 87 -21.71 4.41 -15.06
N ARG A 88 -21.57 4.17 -13.75
CA ARG A 88 -21.95 5.14 -12.70
C ARG A 88 -21.04 6.37 -12.67
N ARG A 89 -19.77 6.18 -13.01
CA ARG A 89 -18.77 7.27 -13.07
C ARG A 89 -18.94 8.15 -14.32
N GLY A 90 -19.53 7.62 -15.41
CA GLY A 90 -19.71 8.33 -16.68
C GLY A 90 -18.39 8.66 -17.40
N ARG A 91 -17.29 7.99 -17.05
CA ARG A 91 -15.97 8.09 -17.70
C ARG A 91 -15.39 6.69 -17.83
N PRO A 92 -14.61 6.40 -18.90
CA PRO A 92 -13.96 5.11 -19.04
C PRO A 92 -13.08 4.85 -17.81
N TYR A 93 -13.25 3.68 -17.23
CA TYR A 93 -12.49 3.22 -16.09
C TYR A 93 -11.92 1.85 -16.43
N ARG A 94 -10.65 1.67 -16.09
CA ARG A 94 -10.00 0.37 -16.09
C ARG A 94 -9.55 0.11 -14.67
N LEU A 95 -9.73 -1.12 -14.22
CA LEU A 95 -9.28 -1.54 -12.90
C LEU A 95 -7.77 -1.32 -12.74
N SER A 96 -7.38 -0.59 -11.69
CA SER A 96 -5.99 -0.51 -11.22
C SER A 96 -5.55 -1.86 -10.64
N PRO A 97 -4.26 -2.21 -10.62
CA PRO A 97 -3.78 -3.40 -9.90
C PRO A 97 -4.29 -3.51 -8.45
N LEU A 98 -4.51 -2.37 -7.79
CA LEU A 98 -5.10 -2.31 -6.44
C LEU A 98 -6.60 -2.65 -6.44
N ASP A 99 -7.36 -2.17 -7.42
CA ASP A 99 -8.79 -2.47 -7.55
C ASP A 99 -9.01 -3.94 -7.96
N TRP A 100 -8.07 -4.54 -8.72
CA TRP A 100 -8.04 -5.98 -9.00
C TRP A 100 -7.88 -6.81 -7.72
N ALA A 101 -6.88 -6.48 -6.90
CA ALA A 101 -6.65 -7.17 -5.62
C ALA A 101 -7.86 -7.05 -4.67
N LEU A 102 -8.52 -5.90 -4.68
CA LEU A 102 -9.73 -5.65 -3.88
C LEU A 102 -10.94 -6.49 -4.35
N ILE A 103 -11.18 -6.57 -5.66
CA ILE A 103 -12.27 -7.43 -6.17
C ILE A 103 -11.94 -8.91 -5.89
N GLU A 104 -10.67 -9.29 -5.97
CA GLU A 104 -10.23 -10.64 -5.64
C GLU A 104 -10.47 -10.98 -4.16
N SER A 105 -10.25 -10.03 -3.23
CA SER A 105 -10.56 -10.26 -1.81
C SER A 105 -12.06 -10.46 -1.58
N TRP A 106 -12.93 -9.62 -2.18
CA TRP A 106 -14.39 -9.80 -2.10
C TRP A 106 -14.85 -11.15 -2.65
N ARG A 107 -14.22 -11.62 -3.73
CA ARG A 107 -14.52 -12.94 -4.28
C ARG A 107 -14.07 -14.07 -3.35
N LYS A 108 -12.88 -13.96 -2.73
CA LYS A 108 -12.38 -14.94 -1.75
C LYS A 108 -13.25 -15.00 -0.50
N GLU A 109 -13.80 -13.85 -0.08
CA GLU A 109 -14.77 -13.74 1.02
C GLU A 109 -16.17 -14.28 0.66
N GLY A 110 -16.39 -14.64 -0.61
CA GLY A 110 -17.67 -15.18 -1.07
C GLY A 110 -18.76 -14.12 -1.20
N ILE A 111 -18.40 -12.84 -1.36
CA ILE A 111 -19.36 -11.76 -1.53
C ILE A 111 -20.06 -11.90 -2.89
N PRO A 112 -21.40 -12.08 -2.94
CA PRO A 112 -22.12 -12.25 -4.19
C PRO A 112 -22.09 -10.99 -5.05
N LEU A 113 -21.97 -11.17 -6.37
CA LEU A 113 -21.95 -10.07 -7.33
C LEU A 113 -23.12 -9.07 -7.13
N PRO A 114 -24.40 -9.50 -6.98
CA PRO A 114 -25.50 -8.55 -6.82
C PRO A 114 -25.39 -7.65 -5.58
N VAL A 115 -24.68 -8.10 -4.54
CA VAL A 115 -24.43 -7.29 -3.32
C VAL A 115 -23.44 -6.19 -3.63
N VAL A 116 -22.34 -6.51 -4.30
CA VAL A 116 -21.31 -5.55 -4.69
C VAL A 116 -21.88 -4.47 -5.62
N LEU A 117 -22.63 -4.88 -6.64
CA LEU A 117 -23.23 -3.93 -7.60
C LEU A 117 -24.21 -2.97 -6.91
N ARG A 118 -25.04 -3.48 -6.00
CA ARG A 118 -25.99 -2.67 -5.22
C ARG A 118 -25.28 -1.70 -4.29
N ALA A 119 -24.20 -2.12 -3.64
CA ALA A 119 -23.41 -1.26 -2.76
C ALA A 119 -22.75 -0.11 -3.55
N ILE A 120 -22.15 -0.42 -4.70
CA ILE A 120 -21.59 0.60 -5.61
C ILE A 120 -22.68 1.60 -5.99
N GLU A 121 -23.85 1.13 -6.42
CA GLU A 121 -24.99 2.00 -6.71
C GLU A 121 -25.36 2.93 -5.54
N GLN A 122 -25.49 2.38 -4.33
CA GLN A 122 -25.88 3.14 -3.14
C GLN A 122 -24.89 4.24 -2.81
N VAL A 123 -23.59 4.01 -2.98
CA VAL A 123 -22.54 5.00 -2.77
C VAL A 123 -22.71 6.19 -3.72
N PHE A 124 -22.96 5.94 -5.00
CA PHE A 124 -23.20 7.00 -5.98
C PHE A 124 -24.51 7.76 -5.71
N VAL A 125 -25.58 7.06 -5.30
CA VAL A 125 -26.86 7.69 -4.91
C VAL A 125 -26.72 8.58 -3.68
N ALA A 126 -26.04 8.10 -2.63
CA ALA A 126 -25.78 8.87 -1.42
C ALA A 126 -24.98 10.15 -1.74
N ARG A 127 -23.98 10.03 -2.62
CA ARG A 127 -23.17 11.16 -3.06
C ARG A 127 -23.96 12.17 -3.88
N ALA A 128 -24.84 11.72 -4.78
CA ALA A 128 -25.73 12.60 -5.54
C ALA A 128 -26.66 13.41 -4.61
N LYS A 129 -27.19 12.78 -3.56
CA LYS A 129 -28.01 13.45 -2.52
C LYS A 129 -27.21 14.47 -1.70
N SER A 130 -25.96 14.16 -1.37
CA SER A 130 -25.08 15.10 -0.64
C SER A 130 -24.66 16.28 -1.53
N ALA A 131 -24.49 16.06 -2.83
CA ALA A 131 -24.18 17.09 -3.81
C ALA A 131 -25.32 18.10 -3.98
N SER A 132 -26.58 17.65 -3.97
CA SER A 132 -27.74 18.55 -4.08
C SER A 132 -27.98 19.40 -2.83
N ARG A 133 -27.42 19.00 -1.67
CA ARG A 133 -27.56 19.72 -0.39
C ARG A 133 -26.48 20.79 -0.17
N GLN A 134 -25.41 20.80 -0.96
CA GLN A 134 -24.30 21.73 -0.80
C GLN A 134 -24.44 22.92 -1.78
N PRO A 135 -24.69 24.15 -1.30
CA PRO A 135 -24.92 25.31 -2.17
C PRO A 135 -23.66 25.86 -2.84
N LYS A 136 -22.46 25.43 -2.44
CA LYS A 136 -21.17 25.87 -3.01
C LYS A 136 -20.18 24.71 -3.11
N GLY A 137 -20.30 23.90 -4.16
CA GLY A 137 -19.22 22.99 -4.54
C GLY A 137 -19.70 21.79 -5.33
N ARG A 138 -19.14 21.58 -6.52
CA ARG A 138 -19.32 20.33 -7.27
C ARG A 138 -18.68 19.20 -6.45
N PRO A 139 -19.40 18.10 -6.16
CA PRO A 139 -18.82 16.99 -5.40
C PRO A 139 -17.57 16.46 -6.13
N ARG A 140 -16.49 16.20 -5.40
CA ARG A 140 -15.29 15.58 -5.98
C ARG A 140 -15.69 14.23 -6.61
N PRO A 141 -15.17 13.83 -7.79
CA PRO A 141 -15.52 12.54 -8.37
C PRO A 141 -14.97 11.38 -7.53
N VAL A 142 -15.70 10.26 -7.47
CA VAL A 142 -15.17 9.01 -6.93
C VAL A 142 -14.09 8.52 -7.89
N ARG A 143 -12.86 8.39 -7.39
CA ARG A 143 -11.67 8.13 -8.23
C ARG A 143 -11.32 6.64 -8.37
N SER A 144 -11.59 5.84 -7.33
CA SER A 144 -11.25 4.40 -7.25
C SER A 144 -12.37 3.58 -6.64
N LEU A 145 -12.34 2.27 -6.89
CA LEU A 145 -13.28 1.28 -6.37
C LEU A 145 -13.16 1.14 -4.84
N SER A 146 -11.98 1.38 -4.26
CA SER A 146 -11.73 1.37 -2.81
C SER A 146 -12.69 2.25 -2.00
N TYR A 147 -13.20 3.33 -2.59
CA TYR A 147 -14.21 4.17 -1.93
C TYR A 147 -15.53 3.43 -1.66
N CYS A 148 -15.85 2.41 -2.45
CA CYS A 148 -17.05 1.60 -2.28
C CYS A 148 -16.86 0.46 -1.29
N GLN A 149 -15.63 0.16 -0.88
CA GLN A 149 -15.31 -0.96 0.02
C GLN A 149 -16.15 -0.99 1.32
N PRO A 150 -16.21 0.08 2.13
CA PRO A 150 -17.00 0.04 3.37
C PRO A 150 -18.50 -0.18 3.10
N ALA A 151 -19.02 0.34 1.99
CA ALA A 151 -20.42 0.13 1.61
C ALA A 151 -20.68 -1.30 1.10
N VAL A 152 -19.70 -1.92 0.42
CA VAL A 152 -19.78 -3.32 -0.02
C VAL A 152 -19.79 -4.26 1.19
N GLU A 153 -18.92 -4.00 2.17
CA GLU A 153 -18.86 -4.75 3.42
C GLU A 153 -20.18 -4.61 4.21
N GLU A 154 -20.70 -3.40 4.38
CA GLU A 154 -21.98 -3.16 5.05
C GLU A 154 -23.14 -3.87 4.33
N ALA A 155 -23.21 -3.75 3.02
CA ALA A 155 -24.22 -4.42 2.20
C ALA A 155 -24.11 -5.95 2.30
N PHE A 156 -22.88 -6.49 2.38
CA PHE A 156 -22.65 -7.91 2.57
C PHE A 156 -23.08 -8.39 3.94
N GLN A 157 -22.81 -7.63 5.00
CA GLN A 157 -23.30 -7.97 6.34
C GLN A 157 -24.83 -7.93 6.41
N ALA A 158 -25.48 -6.92 5.83
CA ALA A 158 -26.93 -6.86 5.73
C ALA A 158 -27.51 -8.03 4.91
N TRP A 159 -26.83 -8.41 3.83
CA TRP A 159 -27.21 -9.57 3.02
C TRP A 159 -27.04 -10.89 3.79
N ARG A 160 -26.00 -11.05 4.62
CA ARG A 160 -25.83 -12.21 5.50
C ARG A 160 -26.93 -12.26 6.57
N ALA A 161 -27.18 -11.14 7.24
CA ALA A 161 -28.20 -11.02 8.29
C ALA A 161 -29.64 -11.27 7.76
N SER A 162 -29.94 -10.88 6.52
CA SER A 162 -31.24 -11.15 5.89
C SER A 162 -31.42 -12.61 5.46
N ARG A 163 -30.33 -13.39 5.35
CA ARG A 163 -30.38 -14.83 5.04
C ARG A 163 -30.44 -15.71 6.28
N THR A 164 -29.86 -15.27 7.39
CA THR A 164 -29.99 -15.90 8.70
C THR A 164 -31.12 -15.19 9.45
N GLY A 165 -32.37 -15.58 9.18
CA GLY A 165 -33.57 -14.87 9.65
C GLY A 165 -33.48 -14.34 11.09
N ALA A 166 -33.64 -13.02 11.23
CA ALA A 166 -33.97 -12.29 12.46
C ALA A 166 -33.21 -12.70 13.74
N ALA A 167 -32.03 -12.11 13.93
CA ALA A 167 -31.58 -11.72 15.26
C ALA A 167 -30.96 -10.32 15.17
N ALA A 168 -31.44 -9.40 16.01
CA ALA A 168 -30.77 -8.13 16.23
C ALA A 168 -29.27 -8.37 16.51
N PRO A 169 -28.35 -7.49 16.05
CA PRO A 169 -26.94 -7.80 16.14
C PRO A 169 -26.50 -7.71 17.60
N ALA A 170 -26.47 -8.87 18.26
CA ALA A 170 -25.52 -9.12 19.31
C ALA A 170 -24.15 -9.07 18.64
N THR A 171 -23.35 -8.10 19.06
CA THR A 171 -21.95 -7.88 18.72
C THR A 171 -21.20 -9.21 18.82
N THR A 172 -21.17 -9.94 17.72
CA THR A 172 -20.38 -11.15 17.57
C THR A 172 -19.34 -10.76 16.55
N ASP A 173 -18.10 -10.68 17.01
CA ASP A 173 -16.91 -10.53 16.19
C ASP A 173 -16.87 -11.71 15.20
N LEU A 174 -17.56 -11.54 14.07
CA LEU A 174 -17.22 -12.23 12.83
C LEU A 174 -15.92 -11.59 12.34
N PRO A 175 -14.95 -12.38 11.84
CA PRO A 175 -13.74 -11.83 11.24
C PRO A 175 -14.15 -11.07 9.98
N SER A 176 -14.33 -9.76 10.14
CA SER A 176 -14.35 -8.78 9.06
C SER A 176 -12.96 -8.81 8.45
N GLY A 177 -12.83 -8.74 7.13
CA GLY A 177 -11.54 -8.68 6.41
C GLY A 177 -10.73 -7.39 6.65
N GLY A 178 -10.97 -6.70 7.78
CA GLY A 178 -10.24 -5.53 8.25
C GLY A 178 -9.81 -5.70 9.71
N PRO A 179 -8.81 -4.94 10.17
CA PRO A 179 -8.24 -5.12 11.50
C PRO A 179 -9.30 -4.90 12.59
N SER A 180 -9.40 -5.84 13.53
CA SER A 180 -10.35 -5.72 14.64
C SER A 180 -10.00 -4.51 15.52
N ARG A 181 -11.01 -3.90 16.15
CA ARG A 181 -10.80 -2.72 17.01
C ARG A 181 -9.85 -3.02 18.18
N SER A 182 -9.98 -4.22 18.75
CA SER A 182 -9.07 -4.71 19.77
C SER A 182 -7.65 -4.84 19.22
N ALA A 183 -7.47 -5.38 18.02
CA ALA A 183 -6.16 -5.48 17.40
C ALA A 183 -5.54 -4.11 17.09
N VAL A 184 -6.33 -3.14 16.61
CA VAL A 184 -5.84 -1.76 16.40
C VAL A 184 -5.45 -1.11 17.73
N SER A 185 -6.29 -1.22 18.76
CA SER A 185 -5.97 -0.67 20.09
C SER A 185 -4.69 -1.28 20.65
N SER A 186 -4.57 -2.62 20.61
CA SER A 186 -3.36 -3.32 21.05
C SER A 186 -2.13 -2.96 20.22
N PHE A 187 -2.28 -2.76 18.91
CA PHE A 187 -1.19 -2.29 18.05
C PHE A 187 -0.69 -0.90 18.47
N LEU A 188 -1.60 0.04 18.72
CA LEU A 188 -1.27 1.40 19.14
C LEU A 188 -0.59 1.41 20.52
N GLU A 189 -1.06 0.59 21.46
CA GLU A 189 -0.43 0.42 22.77
C GLU A 189 0.97 -0.18 22.66
N ALA A 190 1.14 -1.24 21.87
CA ALA A 190 2.44 -1.86 21.65
C ALA A 190 3.43 -0.91 20.96
N ALA A 191 2.95 -0.10 20.00
CA ALA A 191 3.74 0.95 19.38
C ALA A 191 4.17 2.02 20.39
N ALA A 192 3.27 2.46 21.26
CA ALA A 192 3.58 3.40 22.34
C ALA A 192 4.62 2.81 23.31
N THR A 193 4.49 1.55 23.71
CA THR A 193 5.49 0.86 24.55
C THR A 193 6.86 0.79 23.87
N SER A 194 6.90 0.51 22.57
CA SER A 194 8.15 0.46 21.80
C SER A 194 8.83 1.83 21.75
N LEU A 195 8.07 2.90 21.50
CA LEU A 195 8.61 4.27 21.51
C LEU A 195 9.07 4.71 22.90
N ALA A 196 8.37 4.32 23.96
CA ALA A 196 8.79 4.61 25.34
C ALA A 196 10.11 3.90 25.69
N ALA A 197 10.26 2.63 25.27
CA ALA A 197 11.51 1.89 25.44
C ALA A 197 12.66 2.53 24.65
N ALA A 198 12.40 2.97 23.41
CA ALA A 198 13.38 3.70 22.61
C ALA A 198 13.83 5.01 23.29
N HIS A 199 12.87 5.78 23.84
CA HIS A 199 13.17 7.00 24.59
C HIS A 199 14.05 6.73 25.82
N HIS A 200 13.70 5.71 26.61
CA HIS A 200 14.51 5.30 27.77
C HIS A 200 15.91 4.84 27.35
N GLY A 201 16.03 4.08 26.26
CA GLY A 201 17.32 3.66 25.70
C GLY A 201 18.20 4.85 25.33
N LEU A 202 17.64 5.83 24.63
CA LEU A 202 18.33 7.07 24.27
C LEU A 202 18.74 7.89 25.51
N ALA A 203 17.86 8.02 26.50
CA ALA A 203 18.14 8.74 27.74
C ALA A 203 19.25 8.05 28.56
N SER A 204 19.27 6.72 28.62
CA SER A 204 20.31 5.96 29.34
C SER A 204 21.69 6.04 28.68
N GLN A 205 21.73 6.33 27.37
CA GLN A 205 22.95 6.49 26.58
C GLN A 205 23.34 7.97 26.40
N ALA A 206 22.59 8.90 27.00
CA ALA A 206 22.81 10.32 26.87
C ALA A 206 24.14 10.72 27.55
N ARG A 207 25.16 10.92 26.72
CA ARG A 207 26.29 11.80 27.06
C ARG A 207 25.83 13.27 26.86
N PRO A 208 26.44 14.24 27.56
CA PRO A 208 26.13 15.66 27.38
C PRO A 208 26.18 16.15 25.91
N ASP A 209 26.95 15.46 25.06
CA ASP A 209 27.14 15.73 23.64
C ASP A 209 26.31 14.81 22.70
N ALA A 210 25.26 14.15 23.19
CA ALA A 210 24.53 13.15 22.40
C ALA A 210 23.69 13.78 21.26
N PRO A 211 23.77 13.26 20.02
CA PRO A 211 23.16 13.85 18.83
C PRO A 211 21.64 13.64 18.68
N HIS A 212 20.89 13.38 19.75
CA HIS A 212 19.48 12.96 19.67
C HIS A 212 18.47 13.90 20.32
N ALA A 213 18.73 15.21 20.29
CA ALA A 213 17.93 16.21 20.99
C ALA A 213 16.48 16.26 20.48
N GLN A 214 16.27 16.35 19.16
CA GLN A 214 14.94 16.50 18.58
C GLN A 214 14.12 15.22 18.74
N LEU A 215 14.71 14.06 18.49
CA LEU A 215 14.04 12.77 18.64
C LEU A 215 13.68 12.49 20.11
N SER A 216 14.56 12.84 21.05
CA SER A 216 14.30 12.67 22.49
C SER A 216 13.11 13.52 22.97
N GLU A 217 12.95 14.74 22.45
CA GLU A 217 11.80 15.61 22.76
C GLU A 217 10.49 15.11 22.13
N LEU A 218 10.55 14.56 20.92
CA LEU A 218 9.36 14.13 20.19
C LEU A 218 8.79 12.78 20.65
N LEU A 219 9.65 11.86 21.12
CA LEU A 219 9.22 10.53 21.52
C LEU A 219 8.14 10.52 22.63
N PRO A 220 8.27 11.28 23.74
CA PRO A 220 7.22 11.36 24.76
C PRO A 220 5.88 11.89 24.23
N VAL A 221 5.93 12.87 23.31
CA VAL A 221 4.73 13.44 22.68
C VAL A 221 4.03 12.38 21.82
N ALA A 222 4.79 11.66 20.99
CA ALA A 222 4.27 10.58 20.16
C ALA A 222 3.66 9.45 21.00
N VAL A 223 4.31 9.05 22.10
CA VAL A 223 3.79 8.06 23.05
C VAL A 223 2.45 8.48 23.62
N ALA A 224 2.33 9.72 24.11
CA ALA A 224 1.08 10.23 24.67
C ALA A 224 -0.05 10.28 23.64
N GLN A 225 0.27 10.69 22.39
CA GLN A 225 -0.69 10.72 21.30
C GLN A 225 -1.20 9.32 20.93
N LEU A 226 -0.31 8.33 20.80
CA LEU A 226 -0.70 6.95 20.51
C LEU A 226 -1.57 6.34 21.61
N GLN A 227 -1.26 6.60 22.88
CA GLN A 227 -2.10 6.16 24.00
C GLN A 227 -3.48 6.83 24.02
N ALA A 228 -3.57 8.11 23.64
CA ALA A 228 -4.85 8.79 23.50
C ALA A 228 -5.68 8.18 22.36
N LEU A 229 -5.06 7.93 21.21
CA LEU A 229 -5.70 7.26 20.07
C LEU A 229 -6.17 5.85 20.42
N ALA A 230 -5.38 5.06 21.16
CA ALA A 230 -5.77 3.73 21.62
C ALA A 230 -7.04 3.78 22.49
N ARG A 231 -7.10 4.71 23.46
CA ARG A 231 -8.29 4.90 24.31
C ARG A 231 -9.52 5.37 23.52
N GLN A 232 -9.32 6.22 22.51
CA GLN A 232 -10.41 6.66 21.64
C GLN A 232 -10.95 5.49 20.80
N VAL A 233 -10.05 4.71 20.22
CA VAL A 233 -10.37 3.51 19.43
C VAL A 233 -11.14 2.48 20.27
N ALA A 234 -10.79 2.33 21.55
CA ALA A 234 -11.47 1.44 22.46
C ALA A 234 -12.87 1.92 22.88
N SER A 235 -13.13 3.24 22.87
CA SER A 235 -14.39 3.83 23.39
C SER A 235 -15.41 4.20 22.31
N GLU A 236 -14.99 4.48 21.07
CA GLU A 236 -15.89 4.87 19.98
C GLU A 236 -16.48 3.66 19.22
N ALA A 237 -17.77 3.75 18.89
CA ALA A 237 -18.47 2.72 18.12
C ALA A 237 -18.11 2.73 16.62
N ALA A 238 -17.65 3.86 16.09
CA ALA A 238 -17.26 4.02 14.70
C ALA A 238 -15.80 4.52 14.61
N LEU A 239 -14.95 3.78 13.90
CA LEU A 239 -13.55 4.13 13.69
C LEU A 239 -13.33 4.64 12.26
N PRO A 240 -12.99 5.93 12.06
CA PRO A 240 -12.55 6.40 10.77
C PRO A 240 -11.11 5.94 10.49
N PHE A 241 -10.93 4.72 9.99
CA PHE A 241 -9.61 4.13 9.69
C PHE A 241 -8.73 5.01 8.80
N GLU A 242 -9.32 5.70 7.81
CA GLU A 242 -8.58 6.61 6.92
C GLU A 242 -7.93 7.77 7.71
N SER A 243 -8.70 8.41 8.60
CA SER A 243 -8.19 9.50 9.44
C SER A 243 -7.13 9.01 10.44
N LEU A 244 -7.32 7.79 10.96
CA LEU A 244 -6.36 7.16 11.86
C LEU A 244 -5.04 6.88 11.12
N GLU A 245 -5.08 6.23 9.96
CA GLU A 245 -3.90 5.95 9.13
C GLU A 245 -3.17 7.22 8.69
N MET A 246 -3.91 8.27 8.32
CA MET A 246 -3.31 9.57 8.00
C MET A 246 -2.56 10.14 9.21
N THR A 247 -3.18 10.10 10.39
CA THR A 247 -2.54 10.58 11.63
C THR A 247 -1.29 9.76 11.99
N LEU A 248 -1.35 8.44 11.81
CA LEU A 248 -0.21 7.57 12.09
C LEU A 248 0.93 7.76 11.08
N SER A 249 0.59 7.98 9.80
CA SER A 249 1.56 8.28 8.74
C SER A 249 2.27 9.62 9.00
N ASP A 250 1.51 10.66 9.36
CA ASP A 250 2.08 11.97 9.70
C ASP A 250 3.03 11.87 10.90
N LEU A 251 2.66 11.10 11.92
CA LEU A 251 3.49 10.86 13.10
C LEU A 251 4.75 10.04 12.74
N GLU A 252 4.60 9.05 11.86
CA GLU A 252 5.71 8.23 11.35
C GLU A 252 6.74 9.07 10.59
N ASP A 253 6.27 9.96 9.71
CA ASP A 253 7.10 10.85 8.90
C ASP A 253 7.85 11.85 9.79
N LEU A 254 7.16 12.41 10.79
CA LEU A 254 7.76 13.31 11.77
C LEU A 254 8.86 12.62 12.59
N LEU A 255 8.60 11.40 13.06
CA LEU A 255 9.60 10.61 13.79
C LEU A 255 10.78 10.21 12.89
N LEU A 256 10.53 9.87 11.62
CA LEU A 256 11.59 9.54 10.68
C LEU A 256 12.47 10.74 10.35
N ALA A 257 11.87 11.91 10.12
CA ALA A 257 12.60 13.14 9.85
C ALA A 257 13.49 13.51 11.04
N ALA A 258 12.97 13.45 12.26
CA ALA A 258 13.75 13.68 13.47
C ALA A 258 14.88 12.65 13.61
N LEU A 259 14.60 11.36 13.39
CA LEU A 259 15.61 10.31 13.42
C LEU A 259 16.74 10.53 12.40
N GLN A 260 16.42 10.96 11.18
CA GLN A 260 17.41 11.22 10.14
C GLN A 260 18.24 12.47 10.43
N ALA A 261 17.63 13.51 11.02
CA ALA A 261 18.33 14.72 11.43
C ALA A 261 19.33 14.44 12.57
N ASP A 262 18.90 13.63 13.54
CA ASP A 262 19.65 13.35 14.77
C ASP A 262 20.61 12.14 14.65
N ALA A 263 20.46 11.29 13.63
CA ALA A 263 21.37 10.15 13.47
C ALA A 263 22.82 10.64 13.24
N PRO A 264 23.83 10.16 13.99
CA PRO A 264 25.21 10.55 13.78
C PRO A 264 25.68 10.14 12.39
N ALA A 265 26.59 10.92 11.80
CA ALA A 265 27.10 10.69 10.45
C ALA A 265 27.67 9.27 10.25
N GLU A 266 28.25 8.68 11.30
CA GLU A 266 28.71 7.29 11.31
C GLU A 266 27.55 6.29 11.16
N ALA A 267 26.42 6.51 11.84
CA ALA A 267 25.25 5.66 11.72
C ALA A 267 24.58 5.81 10.35
N GLN A 268 24.51 7.03 9.82
CA GLN A 268 23.96 7.29 8.49
C GLN A 268 24.81 6.63 7.39
N SER A 269 26.14 6.79 7.45
CA SER A 269 27.06 6.22 6.47
C SER A 269 27.08 4.69 6.52
N ALA A 270 27.09 4.10 7.72
CA ALA A 270 26.99 2.65 7.88
C ALA A 270 25.69 2.09 7.28
N ALA A 271 24.55 2.74 7.57
CA ALA A 271 23.26 2.34 6.99
C ALA A 271 23.23 2.48 5.46
N ALA A 272 23.82 3.54 4.91
CA ALA A 272 23.90 3.76 3.46
C ALA A 272 24.77 2.70 2.76
N GLN A 273 25.88 2.29 3.36
CA GLN A 273 26.76 1.24 2.85
C GLN A 273 26.06 -0.13 2.86
N GLU A 274 25.39 -0.47 3.98
CA GLU A 274 24.61 -1.71 4.09
C GLU A 274 23.46 -1.75 3.08
N ALA A 275 22.72 -0.65 2.91
CA ALA A 275 21.67 -0.52 1.91
C ALA A 275 22.21 -0.70 0.47
N ALA A 276 23.35 -0.09 0.14
CA ALA A 276 23.97 -0.23 -1.17
C ALA A 276 24.44 -1.66 -1.45
N ALA A 277 24.98 -2.35 -0.43
CA ALA A 277 25.39 -3.74 -0.53
C ALA A 277 24.18 -4.66 -0.77
N ALA A 278 23.07 -4.44 -0.04
CA ALA A 278 21.85 -5.22 -0.17
C ALA A 278 21.14 -5.03 -1.53
N LEU A 279 21.16 -3.81 -2.08
CA LEU A 279 20.51 -3.49 -3.35
C LEU A 279 21.37 -3.78 -4.59
N LYS A 280 22.67 -4.04 -4.41
CA LYS A 280 23.64 -4.33 -5.48
C LYS A 280 23.16 -5.42 -6.47
N PRO A 281 22.58 -6.56 -6.04
CA PRO A 281 22.13 -7.62 -6.95
C PRO A 281 20.99 -7.18 -7.88
N HIS A 282 20.13 -6.27 -7.42
CA HIS A 282 18.91 -5.85 -8.13
C HIS A 282 19.06 -4.53 -8.90
N ARG A 283 20.23 -3.89 -8.81
CA ARG A 283 20.51 -2.58 -9.42
C ARG A 283 20.29 -2.54 -10.93
N ARG A 284 20.64 -3.62 -11.65
CA ARG A 284 20.55 -3.67 -13.13
C ARG A 284 19.11 -3.62 -13.66
N GLY A 285 18.12 -3.98 -12.85
CA GLY A 285 16.69 -3.97 -13.22
C GLY A 285 15.94 -2.71 -12.80
N MET A 286 16.58 -1.76 -12.12
CA MET A 286 15.94 -0.57 -11.57
C MET A 286 16.34 0.69 -12.32
N SER A 287 15.38 1.61 -12.48
CA SER A 287 15.70 2.98 -12.89
C SER A 287 16.52 3.68 -11.81
N ALA A 288 17.26 4.75 -12.16
CA ALA A 288 18.03 5.52 -11.18
C ALA A 288 17.13 6.11 -10.07
N ALA A 289 15.91 6.55 -10.41
CA ALA A 289 14.95 7.08 -9.45
C ALA A 289 14.44 5.99 -8.49
N THR A 290 14.03 4.84 -9.03
CA THR A 290 13.58 3.68 -8.25
C THR A 290 14.66 3.15 -7.32
N TYR A 291 15.91 3.13 -7.78
CA TYR A 291 17.05 2.72 -6.96
C TYR A 291 17.28 3.69 -5.79
N ALA A 292 17.21 5.00 -6.02
CA ALA A 292 17.38 6.00 -4.98
C ALA A 292 16.29 5.89 -3.91
N GLU A 293 15.03 5.70 -4.32
CA GLU A 293 13.90 5.49 -3.42
C GLU A 293 14.04 4.19 -2.61
N ALA A 294 14.39 3.08 -3.26
CA ALA A 294 14.65 1.82 -2.58
C ALA A 294 15.80 1.93 -1.57
N GLN A 295 16.87 2.66 -1.92
CA GLN A 295 17.99 2.91 -1.02
C GLN A 295 17.56 3.75 0.19
N ALA A 296 16.81 4.83 -0.02
CA ALA A 296 16.29 5.67 1.06
C ALA A 296 15.40 4.87 2.02
N ASN A 297 14.48 4.05 1.49
CA ASN A 297 13.61 3.19 2.28
C ASN A 297 14.40 2.14 3.08
N TYR A 298 15.45 1.57 2.49
CA TYR A 298 16.31 0.61 3.19
C TYR A 298 17.10 1.26 4.33
N VAL A 299 17.66 2.45 4.09
CA VAL A 299 18.36 3.24 5.12
C VAL A 299 17.41 3.60 6.26
N ALA A 300 16.20 4.09 5.96
CA ALA A 300 15.17 4.36 6.95
C ALA A 300 14.85 3.13 7.80
N ARG A 301 14.73 1.95 7.17
CA ARG A 301 14.51 0.67 7.87
C ARG A 301 15.65 0.32 8.82
N LEU A 302 16.91 0.47 8.40
CA LEU A 302 18.08 0.17 9.24
C LEU A 302 18.18 1.12 10.43
N LEU A 303 17.96 2.42 10.22
CA LEU A 303 17.96 3.40 11.29
C LEU A 303 16.84 3.10 12.29
N ARG A 304 15.60 2.85 11.84
CA ARG A 304 14.49 2.46 12.71
C ARG A 304 14.84 1.25 13.58
N ARG A 305 15.42 0.20 12.99
CA ARG A 305 15.86 -1.01 13.72
C ARG A 305 16.92 -0.69 14.78
N ARG A 306 17.92 0.14 14.45
CA ARG A 306 19.00 0.51 15.36
C ARG A 306 18.50 1.30 16.57
N TYR A 307 17.48 2.14 16.38
CA TYR A 307 16.92 3.01 17.40
C TYR A 307 15.62 2.48 18.05
N GLY A 308 15.18 1.28 17.68
CA GLY A 308 13.97 0.66 18.23
C GLY A 308 12.67 1.36 17.83
N ILE A 309 12.68 2.18 16.78
CA ILE A 309 11.49 2.94 16.34
C ILE A 309 10.60 2.05 15.46
N PRO A 310 9.35 1.76 15.84
CA PRO A 310 8.42 0.96 15.06
C PRO A 310 7.96 1.69 13.78
N ARG A 311 7.31 0.94 12.88
CA ARG A 311 6.44 1.51 11.85
C ARG A 311 5.06 1.78 12.47
N LEU A 312 4.45 2.89 12.11
CA LEU A 312 3.14 3.33 12.59
C LEU A 312 2.17 3.35 11.41
N SER A 313 1.83 2.18 10.89
CA SER A 313 0.74 2.05 9.91
C SER A 313 0.01 0.74 10.16
N LEU A 314 -1.32 0.75 9.99
CA LEU A 314 -2.14 -0.45 10.22
C LEU A 314 -1.90 -1.50 9.13
N PHE A 315 -1.21 -1.17 8.02
CA PHE A 315 -0.67 -2.19 7.09
C PHE A 315 0.26 -3.20 7.79
N TYR A 316 0.91 -2.82 8.90
CA TYR A 316 1.83 -3.68 9.66
C TYR A 316 1.17 -4.36 10.86
N LEU A 317 -0.16 -4.36 10.93
CA LEU A 317 -0.91 -4.93 12.05
C LEU A 317 -0.78 -6.47 12.11
N GLU A 318 -0.61 -7.13 10.96
CA GLU A 318 -0.43 -8.60 10.86
C GLU A 318 1.03 -9.04 11.04
N ASP A 319 1.99 -8.17 10.78
CA ASP A 319 3.44 -8.47 10.78
C ASP A 319 4.02 -8.54 12.21
N ARG A 320 3.16 -8.47 13.24
CA ARG A 320 3.50 -8.38 14.67
C ARG A 320 2.75 -9.35 15.58
N ALA A 321 1.91 -10.22 15.01
CA ALA A 321 1.19 -11.27 15.75
C ALA A 321 2.08 -12.49 16.02
#